data_AF-A0A4R7I7A2-F1
#
_entry.id   AF-A0A4R7I7A2-F1
#
_cell.length_a   1.000
_cell.length_b   1.000
_cell.length_c   1.000
_cell.angle_alpha   90.00
_cell.angle_beta   90.00
_cell.angle_gamma   90.00
#
_symmetry.space_group_name_H-M   'P 1'
#
loop_
_entity.id
_entity.type
_entity.pdbx_description
1 polymer ?
#
loop_
_entity_poly.entity_id
_entity_poly.type
_entity_poly.pdbx_seq_one_letter_code
_entity_poly.pdbx_strand_id
1 'polypeptide(L)'
;MTPSPGPQSGTPYSTVPPADDGSYLHPEKRAILWVLRAITYLIYAYLIFVQIILALGFILLLLGANPSSGFVEWWYRNLDRVMEPFRGIFTPIELGTTQGNEVESIFETSVLFAMIIYAIVAIAVSAFASWLGKRMHRLDVEDRAYHERMAYERQAYLDRVSAERVANTNAQTVAQATAQQPTTPAATPPPAAPPQQPPAPPTG
;
A
#
# COMPACT_ATOMS: atom_id res chain seq x y z
N MET A 1 28.84 -0.38 55.96
CA MET A 1 27.76 -1.34 55.66
C MET A 1 26.75 -0.65 54.76
N THR A 2 26.86 -0.88 53.46
CA THR A 2 25.97 -0.34 52.43
C THR A 2 24.99 -1.45 52.02
N PRO A 3 23.68 -1.20 51.93
CA PRO A 3 22.74 -2.22 51.50
C PRO A 3 22.78 -2.43 49.98
N SER A 4 22.53 -3.68 49.62
CA SER A 4 22.58 -4.33 48.31
C SER A 4 21.70 -3.67 47.24
N PRO A 5 22.09 -3.69 45.94
CA PRO A 5 21.21 -3.28 44.85
C PRO A 5 20.12 -4.35 44.63
N GLY A 6 18.86 -3.91 44.55
CA GLY A 6 17.72 -4.76 44.23
C GLY A 6 17.73 -5.23 42.76
N PRO A 7 16.97 -6.30 42.43
CA PRO A 7 16.98 -6.90 41.10
C PRO A 7 16.41 -5.92 40.05
N GLN A 8 17.14 -5.79 38.95
CA GLN A 8 16.75 -5.05 37.77
C GLN A 8 15.40 -5.57 37.27
N SER A 9 14.42 -4.67 37.18
CA SER A 9 13.14 -4.87 36.53
C SER A 9 13.38 -5.23 35.06
N GLY A 10 13.38 -6.53 34.76
CA GLY A 10 13.25 -7.01 33.40
C GLY A 10 11.94 -6.50 32.83
N THR A 11 12.01 -5.60 31.86
CA THR A 11 10.89 -5.27 30.98
C THR A 11 10.64 -6.49 30.09
N PRO A 12 9.55 -7.25 30.24
CA PRO A 12 9.25 -8.30 29.29
C PRO A 12 8.55 -7.63 28.10
N TYR A 13 9.36 -7.28 27.10
CA TYR A 13 8.96 -7.13 25.70
C TYR A 13 7.62 -6.43 25.45
N SER A 14 7.63 -5.10 25.36
CA SER A 14 6.76 -4.41 24.40
C SER A 14 7.21 -4.79 22.99
N THR A 15 6.87 -6.00 22.53
CA THR A 15 6.89 -6.28 21.10
C THR A 15 5.52 -5.90 20.58
N VAL A 16 5.34 -4.58 20.37
CA VAL A 16 4.44 -4.12 19.30
C VAL A 16 4.84 -4.93 18.07
N PRO A 17 3.97 -5.80 17.51
CA PRO A 17 4.29 -6.45 16.26
C PRO A 17 4.62 -5.35 15.25
N PRO A 18 5.67 -5.50 14.42
CA PRO A 18 5.95 -4.48 13.41
C PRO A 18 4.67 -4.22 12.63
N ALA A 19 4.35 -2.93 12.45
CA ALA A 19 3.24 -2.53 11.61
C ALA A 19 3.36 -3.29 10.28
N ASP A 20 2.29 -3.96 9.91
CA ASP A 20 2.12 -4.62 8.61
C ASP A 20 2.66 -3.68 7.52
N ASP A 21 3.78 -4.06 6.92
CA ASP A 21 4.48 -3.29 5.89
C ASP A 21 3.87 -3.53 4.50
N GLY A 22 2.74 -4.23 4.42
CA GLY A 22 2.06 -4.58 3.17
C GLY A 22 2.86 -5.57 2.31
N SER A 23 3.84 -6.28 2.89
CA SER A 23 4.77 -7.16 2.15
C SER A 23 4.19 -8.50 1.70
N TYR A 24 2.87 -8.70 1.71
CA TYR A 24 2.23 -9.98 1.33
C TYR A 24 1.92 -10.12 -0.17
N LEU A 25 2.22 -9.12 -1.00
CA LEU A 25 2.33 -9.37 -2.43
C LEU A 25 3.60 -10.20 -2.65
N HIS A 26 3.44 -11.50 -2.96
CA HIS A 26 4.54 -12.34 -3.44
C HIS A 26 5.37 -11.52 -4.44
N PRO A 27 6.70 -11.38 -4.24
CA PRO A 27 7.54 -10.44 -4.99
C PRO A 27 7.39 -10.60 -6.51
N GLU A 28 7.05 -11.80 -6.96
CA GLU A 28 6.71 -12.15 -8.33
C GLU A 28 5.52 -11.35 -8.89
N LYS A 29 4.42 -11.23 -8.15
CA LYS A 29 3.22 -10.49 -8.60
C LYS A 29 3.50 -8.98 -8.70
N ARG A 30 4.27 -8.43 -7.75
CA ARG A 30 4.68 -7.01 -7.76
C ARG A 30 5.55 -6.71 -8.98
N ALA A 31 6.51 -7.59 -9.25
CA ALA A 31 7.39 -7.47 -10.41
C ALA A 31 6.60 -7.51 -11.73
N ILE A 32 5.66 -8.46 -11.86
CA ILE A 32 4.82 -8.59 -13.06
C ILE A 32 3.96 -7.33 -13.29
N LEU A 33 3.29 -6.83 -12.26
CA LEU A 33 2.48 -5.61 -12.35
C LEU A 33 3.31 -4.39 -12.73
N TRP A 34 4.51 -4.28 -12.14
CA TRP A 34 5.44 -3.19 -12.44
C TRP A 34 5.95 -3.24 -13.88
N VAL A 35 6.36 -4.43 -14.36
CA VAL A 35 6.83 -4.65 -15.74
C VAL A 35 5.71 -4.33 -16.74
N LEU A 36 4.50 -4.85 -16.51
CA LEU A 36 3.35 -4.59 -17.38
C LEU A 36 3.06 -3.08 -17.49
N ARG A 37 3.13 -2.36 -16.36
CA ARG A 37 2.92 -0.92 -16.32
C ARG A 37 4.05 -0.16 -17.00
N ALA A 38 5.30 -0.57 -16.81
CA ALA A 38 6.46 0.00 -17.50
C ALA A 38 6.35 -0.16 -19.01
N ILE A 39 6.00 -1.36 -19.50
CA ILE A 39 5.77 -1.63 -20.93
C ILE A 39 4.66 -0.73 -21.47
N THR A 40 3.53 -0.62 -20.75
CA THR A 40 2.43 0.26 -21.15
C THR A 40 2.89 1.72 -21.28
N TYR A 41 3.67 2.21 -20.33
CA TYR A 41 4.21 3.57 -20.40
C TYR A 41 5.19 3.76 -21.55
N LEU A 42 6.03 2.77 -21.86
CA LEU A 42 6.94 2.84 -23.00
C LEU A 42 6.17 2.90 -24.33
N ILE A 43 5.13 2.09 -24.50
CA ILE A 43 4.26 2.13 -25.68
C ILE A 43 3.60 3.50 -25.80
N TYR A 44 3.06 4.03 -24.70
CA TYR A 44 2.40 5.33 -24.70
C TYR A 44 3.38 6.47 -25.01
N ALA A 45 4.57 6.46 -24.43
CA ALA A 45 5.63 7.43 -24.73
C ALA A 45 6.04 7.38 -26.21
N TYR A 46 6.15 6.18 -26.78
CA TYR A 46 6.43 6.01 -28.20
C TYR A 46 5.31 6.57 -29.08
N LEU A 47 4.03 6.30 -28.77
CA LEU A 47 2.90 6.84 -29.52
C LEU A 47 2.82 8.37 -29.46
N ILE A 48 3.09 8.97 -28.29
CA ILE A 48 3.20 10.43 -28.16
C ILE A 48 4.34 10.96 -29.04
N PHE A 49 5.50 10.30 -29.02
CA PHE A 49 6.65 10.71 -29.83
C PHE A 49 6.32 10.66 -31.33
N VAL A 50 5.69 9.57 -31.80
CA VAL A 50 5.18 9.46 -33.18
C VAL A 50 4.18 10.58 -33.49
N GLN A 51 3.27 10.87 -32.58
CA GLN A 51 2.27 11.91 -32.76
C GLN A 51 2.91 13.31 -32.91
N ILE A 52 3.97 13.59 -32.16
CA ILE A 52 4.74 14.84 -32.26
C ILE A 52 5.41 14.94 -33.63
N ILE A 53 6.03 13.85 -34.11
CA ILE A 53 6.63 13.80 -35.46
C ILE A 53 5.60 14.09 -36.53
N LEU A 54 4.43 13.45 -36.46
CA LEU A 54 3.37 13.66 -37.44
C LEU A 54 2.85 15.10 -37.40
N ALA A 55 2.55 15.63 -36.21
CA ALA A 55 2.01 16.98 -36.07
C ALA A 55 3.00 18.05 -36.54
N LEU A 56 4.26 17.99 -36.09
CA LEU A 56 5.28 18.95 -36.49
C LEU A 56 5.67 18.79 -37.95
N GLY A 57 5.84 17.56 -38.42
CA GLY A 57 6.08 17.27 -39.84
C GLY A 57 4.97 17.85 -40.71
N PHE A 58 3.70 17.58 -40.38
CA PHE A 58 2.54 18.13 -41.09
C PHE A 58 2.54 19.65 -41.13
N ILE A 59 2.80 20.33 -40.00
CA ILE A 59 2.90 21.79 -39.95
C ILE A 59 4.05 22.29 -40.85
N LEU A 60 5.21 21.64 -40.82
CA LEU A 60 6.34 22.01 -41.68
C LEU A 60 6.01 21.85 -43.16
N LEU A 61 5.28 20.81 -43.56
CA LEU A 61 4.80 20.64 -44.93
C LEU A 61 3.77 21.71 -45.32
N LEU A 62 2.81 22.02 -44.44
CA LEU A 62 1.83 23.08 -44.70
C LEU A 62 2.48 24.46 -44.84
N LEU A 63 3.55 24.72 -44.11
CA LEU A 63 4.28 25.98 -44.20
C LEU A 63 5.25 26.02 -45.38
N GLY A 64 5.46 24.92 -46.11
CA GLY A 64 6.46 24.84 -47.17
C GLY A 64 7.88 25.03 -46.62
N ALA A 65 8.24 24.30 -45.57
CA ALA A 65 9.54 24.42 -44.93
C ALA A 65 10.66 23.88 -45.84
N ASN A 66 11.83 24.53 -45.81
CA ASN A 66 12.94 24.18 -46.69
C ASN A 66 13.64 22.87 -46.27
N PRO A 67 13.60 21.81 -47.10
CA PRO A 67 14.19 20.50 -46.78
C PRO A 67 15.72 20.50 -46.78
N SER A 68 16.38 21.54 -47.33
CA SER A 68 17.84 21.67 -47.24
C SER A 68 18.34 22.11 -45.87
N SER A 69 17.44 22.55 -44.98
CA SER A 69 17.80 22.84 -43.60
C SER A 69 17.89 21.56 -42.77
N GLY A 70 18.99 21.34 -42.06
CA GLY A 70 19.21 20.09 -41.31
C GLY A 70 18.14 19.77 -40.27
N PHE A 71 17.49 20.79 -39.70
CA PHE A 71 16.35 20.62 -38.79
C PHE A 71 15.13 20.04 -39.51
N VAL A 72 14.71 20.63 -40.64
CA VAL A 72 13.55 20.16 -41.41
C VAL A 72 13.83 18.80 -42.03
N GLU A 73 15.03 18.59 -42.56
CA GLU A 73 15.47 17.30 -43.10
C GLU A 73 15.33 16.18 -42.06
N TRP A 74 15.77 16.43 -40.81
CA TRP A 74 15.61 15.47 -39.72
C TRP A 74 14.14 15.16 -39.45
N TRP A 75 13.26 16.18 -39.41
CA TRP A 75 11.83 15.95 -39.22
C TRP A 75 11.21 15.18 -40.38
N TYR A 76 11.50 15.53 -41.62
CA TYR A 76 10.96 14.85 -42.80
C TYR A 76 11.41 13.39 -42.90
N ARG A 77 12.67 13.09 -42.56
CA ARG A 77 13.14 11.70 -42.49
C ARG A 77 12.42 10.88 -41.40
N ASN A 78 12.17 11.48 -40.25
CA ASN A 78 11.42 10.80 -39.19
C ASN A 78 9.94 10.65 -39.58
N LEU A 79 9.36 11.69 -40.19
CA LEU A 79 8.00 11.67 -40.73
C LEU A 79 7.84 10.54 -41.74
N ASP A 80 8.77 10.42 -42.68
CA ASP A 80 8.80 9.35 -43.68
C ASP A 80 8.79 7.96 -43.05
N ARG A 81 9.53 7.77 -41.96
CA ARG A 81 9.59 6.49 -41.25
C ARG A 81 8.29 6.16 -40.54
N VAL A 82 7.65 7.12 -39.87
CA VAL A 82 6.34 6.88 -39.22
C VAL A 82 5.20 6.78 -40.21
N MET A 83 5.35 7.35 -41.41
CA MET A 83 4.36 7.31 -42.48
C MET A 83 4.39 6.05 -43.35
N GLU A 84 5.40 5.19 -43.20
CA GLU A 84 5.58 3.96 -44.00
C GLU A 84 4.27 3.16 -44.23
N PRO A 85 3.44 2.85 -43.22
CA PRO A 85 2.21 2.08 -43.43
C PRO A 85 1.04 2.88 -44.05
N PHE A 86 1.09 4.21 -44.05
CA PHE A 86 0.00 5.08 -44.52
C PHE A 86 0.36 5.85 -45.80
N ARG A 87 1.58 5.66 -46.30
CA ARG A 87 2.10 6.39 -47.45
C ARG A 87 1.30 6.06 -48.71
N GLY A 88 0.92 7.10 -49.45
CA GLY A 88 0.28 6.97 -50.76
C GLY A 88 -1.17 6.47 -50.74
N ILE A 89 -1.80 6.36 -49.56
CA ILE A 89 -3.23 6.03 -49.46
C ILE A 89 -4.08 7.18 -50.02
N PHE A 90 -3.65 8.42 -49.77
CA PHE A 90 -4.29 9.63 -50.30
C PHE A 90 -3.28 10.46 -51.10
N THR A 91 -3.78 11.13 -52.13
CA THR A 91 -3.00 12.12 -52.89
C THR A 91 -2.83 13.39 -52.06
N PRO A 92 -1.61 13.96 -51.99
CA PRO A 92 -1.39 15.25 -51.35
C PRO A 92 -2.13 16.38 -52.09
N ILE A 93 -2.48 17.44 -51.37
CA ILE A 93 -3.08 18.65 -51.96
C ILE A 93 -2.02 19.76 -51.94
N GLU A 94 -1.64 20.20 -53.13
CA GLU A 94 -0.73 21.33 -53.34
C GLU A 94 -1.47 22.65 -53.03
N LEU A 95 -0.91 23.46 -52.11
CA LEU A 95 -1.46 24.76 -51.72
C LEU A 95 -0.71 25.93 -52.39
N GLY A 96 0.31 25.64 -53.20
CA GLY A 96 1.17 26.62 -53.84
C GLY A 96 2.22 27.23 -52.91
N THR A 97 2.94 28.24 -53.41
CA THR A 97 3.99 28.92 -52.66
C THR A 97 3.39 29.98 -51.74
N THR A 98 3.65 29.87 -50.44
CA THR A 98 3.27 30.92 -49.47
C THR A 98 4.18 32.14 -49.65
N GLN A 99 3.63 33.36 -49.53
CA GLN A 99 4.41 34.60 -49.63
C GLN A 99 5.59 34.59 -48.66
N GLY A 100 6.81 34.49 -49.20
CA GLY A 100 8.06 34.46 -48.43
C GLY A 100 8.80 33.12 -48.45
N ASN A 101 8.20 32.04 -48.95
CA ASN A 101 8.86 30.73 -49.09
C ASN A 101 9.06 30.35 -50.56
N GLU A 102 10.24 29.83 -50.88
CA GLU A 102 10.58 29.28 -52.20
C GLU A 102 10.02 27.86 -52.41
N VAL A 103 9.67 27.19 -51.31
CA VAL A 103 9.16 25.81 -51.29
C VAL A 103 7.65 25.82 -51.20
N GLU A 104 7.02 24.91 -51.94
CA GLU A 104 5.57 24.75 -51.99
C GLU A 104 5.01 24.23 -50.66
N SER A 105 3.89 24.82 -50.25
CA SER A 105 3.08 24.34 -49.13
C SER A 105 2.25 23.14 -49.57
N ILE A 106 2.38 22.02 -48.85
CA ILE A 106 1.68 20.77 -49.18
C ILE A 106 0.78 20.35 -48.02
N PHE A 107 -0.49 20.13 -48.30
CA PHE A 107 -1.43 19.51 -47.38
C PHE A 107 -1.43 17.99 -47.59
N GLU A 108 -0.68 17.29 -46.74
CA GLU A 108 -0.58 15.83 -46.76
C GLU A 108 -1.76 15.16 -46.05
N THR A 109 -2.80 14.83 -46.81
CA THR A 109 -4.00 14.13 -46.30
C THR A 109 -3.65 12.79 -45.63
N SER A 110 -2.65 12.08 -46.15
CA SER A 110 -2.17 10.82 -45.57
C SER A 110 -1.58 11.02 -44.16
N VAL A 111 -0.87 12.13 -43.93
CA VAL A 111 -0.31 12.46 -42.61
C VAL A 111 -1.42 12.79 -41.62
N LEU A 112 -2.43 13.56 -42.04
CA LEU A 112 -3.60 13.85 -41.22
C LEU A 112 -4.35 12.57 -40.82
N PHE A 113 -4.53 11.64 -41.77
CA PHE A 113 -5.13 10.35 -41.49
C PHE A 113 -4.29 9.54 -40.48
N ALA A 114 -2.97 9.49 -40.66
CA ALA A 114 -2.07 8.81 -39.74
C ALA A 114 -2.18 9.38 -38.32
N MET A 115 -2.25 10.71 -38.15
CA MET A 115 -2.46 11.35 -36.85
C MET A 115 -3.72 10.82 -36.15
N ILE A 116 -4.83 10.67 -36.89
CA ILE A 116 -6.09 10.16 -36.34
C ILE A 116 -5.93 8.69 -35.92
N ILE A 117 -5.33 7.86 -36.77
CA ILE A 117 -5.16 6.43 -36.48
C ILE A 117 -4.25 6.22 -35.27
N TYR A 118 -3.10 6.90 -35.20
CA TYR A 118 -2.21 6.79 -34.05
C TYR A 118 -2.86 7.32 -32.75
N ALA A 119 -3.67 8.37 -32.82
CA ALA A 119 -4.46 8.83 -31.68
C ALA A 119 -5.47 7.78 -31.21
N ILE A 120 -6.18 7.11 -32.14
CA ILE A 120 -7.11 6.01 -31.81
C ILE A 120 -6.35 4.85 -31.16
N VAL A 121 -5.18 4.49 -31.68
CA VAL A 121 -4.33 3.44 -31.09
C VAL A 121 -3.90 3.83 -29.67
N ALA A 122 -3.52 5.08 -29.44
CA ALA A 122 -3.15 5.56 -28.09
C ALA A 122 -4.34 5.47 -27.12
N ILE A 123 -5.54 5.86 -27.55
CA ILE A 123 -6.77 5.71 -26.76
C ILE A 123 -7.03 4.22 -26.49
N ALA A 124 -6.94 3.35 -27.48
CA ALA A 124 -7.15 1.91 -27.33
C ALA A 124 -6.16 1.28 -26.33
N VAL A 125 -4.87 1.64 -26.40
CA VAL A 125 -3.85 1.20 -25.44
C VAL A 125 -4.19 1.70 -24.04
N SER A 126 -4.61 2.95 -23.87
CA SER A 126 -5.01 3.49 -22.57
C SER A 126 -6.23 2.76 -21.99
N ALA A 127 -7.21 2.47 -22.84
CA ALA A 127 -8.42 1.76 -22.47
C ALA A 127 -8.09 0.32 -22.05
N PHE A 128 -7.25 -0.36 -22.82
CA PHE A 128 -6.76 -1.71 -22.52
C PHE A 128 -5.99 -1.75 -21.20
N ALA A 129 -5.07 -0.81 -20.98
CA ALA A 129 -4.31 -0.71 -19.74
C ALA A 129 -5.23 -0.47 -18.52
N SER A 130 -6.21 0.42 -18.66
CA SER A 130 -7.17 0.71 -17.59
C SER A 130 -8.07 -0.50 -17.30
N TRP A 131 -8.49 -1.22 -18.34
CA TRP A 131 -9.27 -2.44 -18.21
C TRP A 131 -8.47 -3.55 -17.52
N LEU A 132 -7.20 -3.72 -17.89
CA LEU A 132 -6.30 -4.70 -17.30
C LEU A 132 -6.04 -4.38 -15.81
N GLY A 133 -5.85 -3.11 -15.48
CA GLY A 133 -5.77 -2.65 -14.08
C GLY A 133 -7.03 -2.98 -13.28
N LYS A 134 -8.22 -2.67 -13.82
CA LYS A 134 -9.50 -2.99 -13.16
C LYS A 134 -9.71 -4.50 -12.99
N ARG A 135 -9.31 -5.30 -13.98
CA ARG A 135 -9.42 -6.76 -13.95
C ARG A 135 -8.59 -7.37 -12.82
N MET A 136 -7.39 -6.82 -12.56
CA MET A 136 -6.50 -7.30 -11.50
C MET A 136 -6.88 -6.79 -10.10
N HIS A 137 -7.42 -5.58 -9.98
CA HIS A 137 -7.87 -5.01 -8.70
C HIS A 137 -8.96 -5.84 -7.98
N ARG A 138 -9.60 -6.80 -8.66
CA ARG A 138 -10.57 -7.70 -8.02
C ARG A 138 -9.95 -8.64 -6.99
N LEU A 139 -8.64 -8.85 -7.03
CA LEU A 139 -7.91 -9.64 -6.04
C LEU A 139 -7.51 -8.81 -4.81
N ASP A 140 -7.19 -7.52 -5.01
CA ASP A 140 -6.77 -6.63 -3.92
C ASP A 140 -7.91 -6.30 -2.93
N VAL A 141 -9.17 -6.40 -3.38
CA VAL A 141 -10.35 -6.17 -2.52
C VAL A 141 -10.53 -7.31 -1.50
N GLU A 142 -10.18 -8.54 -1.87
CA GLU A 142 -10.24 -9.70 -0.97
C GLU A 142 -9.15 -9.62 0.11
N ASP A 143 -7.95 -9.16 -0.25
CA ASP A 143 -6.85 -8.97 0.71
C ASP A 143 -7.22 -7.94 1.78
N ARG A 144 -7.83 -6.81 1.40
CA ARG A 144 -8.26 -5.75 2.35
C ARG A 144 -9.22 -6.30 3.41
N ALA A 145 -10.24 -7.04 2.96
CA ALA A 145 -11.23 -7.64 3.85
C ALA A 145 -10.63 -8.75 4.72
N TYR A 146 -9.65 -9.49 4.21
CA TYR A 146 -8.92 -10.50 4.97
C TYR A 146 -8.09 -9.86 6.10
N HIS A 147 -7.38 -8.77 5.81
CA HIS A 147 -6.58 -8.04 6.81
C HIS A 147 -7.43 -7.39 7.90
N GLU A 148 -8.58 -6.81 7.56
CA GLU A 148 -9.51 -6.25 8.54
C GLU A 148 -10.00 -7.34 9.51
N ARG A 149 -10.42 -8.51 8.99
CA ARG A 149 -10.87 -9.64 9.81
C ARG A 149 -9.78 -10.11 10.80
N MET A 150 -8.54 -10.22 10.34
CA MET A 150 -7.42 -10.64 11.19
C MET A 150 -7.10 -9.63 12.29
N ALA A 151 -7.26 -8.32 12.04
CA ALA A 151 -7.07 -7.30 13.06
C ALA A 151 -8.09 -7.42 14.19
N TYR A 152 -9.37 -7.68 13.85
CA TYR A 152 -10.43 -7.89 14.83
C TYR A 152 -10.20 -9.16 15.67
N GLU A 153 -9.84 -10.27 15.03
CA GLU A 153 -9.57 -11.54 15.74
C GLU A 153 -8.39 -11.41 16.69
N ARG A 154 -7.33 -10.69 16.29
CA ARG A 154 -6.15 -10.47 17.13
C ARG A 154 -6.46 -9.62 18.36
N GLN A 155 -7.26 -8.56 18.20
CA GLN A 155 -7.69 -7.74 19.35
C GLN A 155 -8.49 -8.58 20.35
N ALA A 156 -9.46 -9.36 19.86
CA ALA A 156 -10.24 -10.26 20.70
C ALA A 156 -9.36 -11.31 21.42
N TYR A 157 -8.32 -11.81 20.76
CA TYR A 157 -7.35 -12.72 21.38
C TYR A 157 -6.56 -12.05 22.51
N LEU A 158 -6.05 -10.83 22.28
CA LEU A 158 -5.28 -10.08 23.28
C LEU A 158 -6.13 -9.74 24.51
N ASP A 159 -7.38 -9.35 24.30
CA ASP A 159 -8.32 -9.05 25.38
C ASP A 159 -8.56 -10.28 26.25
N ARG A 160 -8.77 -11.45 25.64
CA ARG A 160 -8.94 -12.73 26.35
C ARG A 160 -7.71 -13.09 27.18
N VAL A 161 -6.52 -13.01 26.61
CA VAL A 161 -5.27 -13.32 27.31
C VAL A 161 -5.01 -12.35 28.46
N SER A 162 -5.34 -11.06 28.28
CA SER A 162 -5.21 -10.06 29.35
C SER A 162 -6.18 -10.33 30.49
N ALA A 163 -7.44 -10.66 30.18
CA ALA A 163 -8.46 -11.00 31.17
C ALA A 163 -8.08 -12.25 31.98
N GLU A 164 -7.56 -13.30 31.33
CA GLU A 164 -7.07 -14.51 32.00
C GLU A 164 -5.90 -14.21 32.94
N ARG A 165 -4.96 -13.36 32.53
CA ARG A 165 -3.83 -12.96 33.39
C ARG A 165 -4.29 -12.19 34.62
N VAL A 166 -5.23 -11.25 34.46
CA VAL A 166 -5.79 -10.50 35.59
C VAL A 166 -6.55 -11.43 36.54
N ALA A 167 -7.34 -12.37 36.01
CA ALA A 167 -8.05 -13.36 36.81
C ALA A 167 -7.09 -14.26 37.61
N ASN A 168 -6.04 -14.78 36.96
CA ASN A 168 -5.04 -15.62 37.61
C ASN A 168 -4.24 -14.85 38.65
N THR A 169 -3.86 -13.61 38.35
CA THR A 169 -3.15 -12.74 39.30
C THR A 169 -4.03 -12.51 40.53
N ASN A 170 -5.28 -12.11 40.35
CA ASN A 170 -6.21 -11.87 41.45
C ASN A 170 -6.44 -13.14 42.29
N ALA A 171 -6.57 -14.31 41.67
CA ALA A 171 -6.70 -15.59 42.38
C ALA A 171 -5.44 -15.91 43.22
N GLN A 172 -4.25 -15.63 42.70
CA GLN A 172 -2.99 -15.78 43.44
C GLN A 172 -2.91 -14.80 44.62
N THR A 173 -3.32 -13.53 44.43
CA THR A 173 -3.33 -12.53 45.51
C THR A 173 -4.30 -12.92 46.64
N VAL A 174 -5.49 -13.42 46.29
CA VAL A 174 -6.47 -13.91 47.27
C VAL A 174 -5.95 -15.15 48.00
N ALA A 175 -5.38 -16.12 47.29
CA ALA A 175 -4.79 -17.31 47.90
C ALA A 175 -3.63 -16.95 48.86
N GLN A 176 -2.78 -15.97 48.51
CA GLN A 176 -1.72 -15.47 49.39
C GLN A 176 -2.27 -14.74 50.62
N ALA A 177 -3.32 -13.93 50.45
CA ALA A 177 -3.97 -13.23 51.57
C ALA A 177 -4.63 -14.22 52.55
N THR A 178 -5.26 -15.30 52.05
CA THR A 178 -5.82 -16.36 52.89
C THR A 178 -4.74 -17.21 53.57
N ALA A 179 -3.59 -17.45 52.91
CA ALA A 179 -2.48 -18.18 53.50
C ALA A 179 -1.71 -17.40 54.59
N GLN A 180 -1.81 -16.07 54.60
CA GLN A 180 -1.19 -15.20 55.62
C GLN A 180 -2.13 -14.83 56.77
N GLN A 181 -3.34 -15.39 56.81
CA GLN A 181 -4.29 -15.12 57.88
C GLN A 181 -3.71 -15.64 59.21
N PRO A 182 -3.52 -14.78 60.23
CA PRO A 182 -2.98 -15.21 61.51
C PRO A 182 -3.92 -16.25 62.11
N THR A 183 -3.41 -17.43 62.45
CA THR A 183 -4.13 -18.33 63.35
C THR A 183 -4.32 -17.59 64.67
N THR A 184 -5.52 -17.07 64.91
CA THR A 184 -5.90 -16.59 66.24
C THR A 184 -5.69 -17.74 67.22
N PRO A 185 -4.85 -17.58 68.26
CA PRO A 185 -4.79 -18.57 69.32
C PRO A 185 -6.21 -18.72 69.89
N ALA A 186 -6.70 -19.95 69.96
CA ALA A 186 -7.97 -20.27 70.61
C ALA A 186 -7.99 -19.61 71.99
N ALA A 187 -8.98 -18.74 72.23
CA ALA A 187 -9.18 -18.13 73.52
C ALA A 187 -9.38 -19.23 74.57
N THR A 188 -8.43 -19.35 75.49
CA THR A 188 -8.50 -20.25 76.64
C THR A 188 -9.75 -19.90 77.45
N PRO A 189 -10.67 -20.85 77.72
CA PRO A 189 -11.81 -20.57 78.58
C PRO A 189 -11.33 -20.22 80.01
N PRO A 190 -12.00 -19.28 80.70
CA PRO A 190 -11.61 -18.89 82.05
C PRO A 190 -11.73 -20.07 83.03
N PRO A 191 -10.83 -20.18 84.03
CA PRO A 191 -10.84 -21.29 84.97
C PRO A 191 -12.12 -21.29 85.82
N ALA A 192 -12.73 -22.46 85.96
CA ALA A 192 -13.87 -22.70 86.83
C ALA A 192 -13.55 -22.30 88.28
N ALA A 193 -14.46 -21.56 88.91
CA ALA A 193 -14.36 -21.16 90.30
C ALA A 193 -14.32 -22.41 91.23
N PRO A 194 -13.43 -22.45 92.22
CA PRO A 194 -13.36 -23.58 93.15
C PRO A 194 -14.60 -23.64 94.08
N PRO A 195 -15.03 -24.84 94.49
CA PRO A 195 -16.21 -25.03 95.34
C PRO A 195 -15.99 -24.42 96.74
N GLN A 196 -16.99 -23.67 97.22
CA GLN A 196 -17.00 -23.10 98.57
C GLN A 196 -17.12 -24.22 99.62
N GLN A 197 -16.22 -24.20 100.59
CA GLN A 197 -16.11 -25.13 101.70
C GLN A 197 -17.07 -24.71 102.83
N PRO A 198 -17.85 -25.61 103.46
CA PRO A 198 -18.80 -25.27 104.52
C PRO A 198 -18.09 -24.85 105.82
N PRO A 199 -18.68 -23.94 106.62
CA PRO A 199 -18.07 -23.45 107.86
C PRO A 199 -18.07 -24.50 108.98
N ALA A 200 -16.95 -24.58 109.72
CA ALA A 200 -16.77 -25.44 110.88
C ALA A 200 -17.54 -24.92 112.13
N PRO A 201 -17.98 -25.82 113.04
CA PRO A 201 -18.72 -25.43 114.24
C PRO A 201 -17.80 -24.87 115.35
N PRO A 202 -18.28 -23.91 116.17
CA PRO A 202 -17.54 -23.41 117.32
C PRO A 202 -17.55 -24.42 118.49
N THR A 203 -16.37 -24.72 119.01
CA THR A 203 -16.12 -25.31 120.34
C THR A 203 -16.23 -24.22 121.41
N GLY A 204 -17.06 -24.43 122.43
CA GLY A 204 -17.14 -23.58 123.63
C GLY A 204 -18.55 -23.45 124.15
#